data_AF-A0A2V7U3V9-F1
#
_entry.id   AF-A0A2V7U3V9-F1
#
_cell.length_a   1.000
_cell.length_b   1.000
_cell.length_c   1.000
_cell.angle_alpha   90.00
_cell.angle_beta   90.00
_cell.angle_gamma   90.00
#
_symmetry.space_group_name_H-M   'P 1'
#
loop_
_entity.id
_entity.type
_entity.pdbx_description
1 polymer ?
#
loop_
_entity_poly.entity_id
_entity_poly.type
_entity_poly.pdbx_seq_one_letter_code
_entity_poly.pdbx_strand_id
1 'polypeptide(L)'
;MESPAIAAGPAAHGEAWSSGTPREAHASMICAVVAESCAAAFAPRLRATILTGSLARDEGTFQRTENGTLLLGDAEFLLLFHDQFPLPPADQVVALESAVAERLQREGLHASVELSPCHSRYLRSLEPDVFTYELKICGRVVGGDPGALSLVPTFSCERIPREDAWRLLCNRLIEQLEPMATLRWPCARPPRAVCYRTAKLYLDMATSFLLFAGAYAPTYRDRAQALRGLAERDGPSVDCPLPLAEFASRVEACTRYKLDATSEEQLGEWTFWGEAIEQAH
;
A
#
# COMPACT_ATOMS: atom_id res chain seq x y z
N MET A 1 -16.11 23.90 59.28
CA MET A 1 -16.74 22.57 59.19
C MET A 1 -17.10 22.39 57.73
N GLU A 2 -16.39 21.48 57.08
CA GLU A 2 -16.17 21.38 55.63
C GLU A 2 -17.38 20.84 54.85
N SER A 3 -17.36 21.13 53.54
CA SER A 3 -18.19 20.67 52.39
C SER A 3 -18.44 19.13 52.34
N PRO A 4 -19.31 18.54 51.46
CA PRO A 4 -19.45 18.92 50.04
C PRO A 4 -20.81 18.76 49.33
N ALA A 5 -20.84 19.39 48.16
CA ALA A 5 -21.77 19.27 47.06
C ALA A 5 -21.74 17.88 46.38
N ILE A 6 -22.88 17.45 45.83
CA ILE A 6 -23.02 16.22 45.02
C ILE A 6 -22.85 16.58 43.54
N ALA A 7 -21.89 15.91 42.93
CA ALA A 7 -21.39 16.13 41.59
C ALA A 7 -22.27 15.50 40.49
N ALA A 8 -22.11 16.05 39.29
CA ALA A 8 -22.61 15.56 38.02
C ALA A 8 -22.10 14.13 37.72
N GLY A 9 -23.00 13.27 37.26
CA GLY A 9 -22.64 12.01 36.59
C GLY A 9 -22.58 12.23 35.08
N PRO A 10 -21.49 11.83 34.39
CA PRO A 10 -21.48 11.82 32.94
C PRO A 10 -22.25 10.60 32.44
N ALA A 11 -23.19 10.84 31.51
CA ALA A 11 -23.78 9.77 30.73
C ALA A 11 -22.71 9.21 29.78
N ALA A 12 -22.22 8.02 30.12
CA ALA A 12 -21.45 7.17 29.23
C ALA A 12 -22.30 6.80 28.01
N HIS A 13 -21.77 6.94 26.80
CA HIS A 13 -21.93 6.01 25.67
C HIS A 13 -21.04 6.49 24.51
N GLY A 14 -20.09 5.66 24.13
CA GLY A 14 -19.13 5.88 23.05
C GLY A 14 -18.17 4.70 23.06
N GLU A 15 -18.51 3.69 22.29
CA GLU A 15 -17.97 2.33 22.33
C GLU A 15 -16.45 2.26 22.14
N ALA A 16 -15.87 1.21 22.72
CA ALA A 16 -14.45 0.91 22.74
C ALA A 16 -13.90 0.65 21.32
N TRP A 17 -12.99 1.51 20.87
CA TRP A 17 -12.17 1.24 19.69
C TRP A 17 -10.92 0.44 20.10
N SER A 18 -10.90 -0.80 19.64
CA SER A 18 -9.74 -1.62 19.24
C SER A 18 -8.93 -2.38 20.31
N SER A 19 -8.95 -3.70 20.15
CA SER A 19 -7.93 -4.66 20.58
C SER A 19 -6.90 -4.95 19.47
N GLY A 20 -6.73 -4.02 18.52
CA GLY A 20 -5.90 -4.18 17.32
C GLY A 20 -4.57 -3.44 17.41
N THR A 21 -3.65 -3.72 16.50
CA THR A 21 -2.39 -2.96 16.42
C THR A 21 -2.67 -1.51 16.00
N PRO A 22 -1.82 -0.51 16.38
CA PRO A 22 -2.01 0.87 15.95
C PRO A 22 -2.15 1.05 14.43
N ARG A 23 -1.52 0.17 13.64
CA ARG A 23 -1.62 0.12 12.18
C ARG A 23 -3.04 -0.21 11.71
N GLU A 24 -3.63 -1.26 12.27
CA GLU A 24 -5.00 -1.68 11.96
C GLU A 24 -6.01 -0.59 12.31
N ALA A 25 -5.80 0.11 13.42
CA ALA A 25 -6.66 1.22 13.82
C ALA A 25 -6.61 2.37 12.79
N HIS A 26 -5.42 2.78 12.35
CA HIS A 26 -5.29 3.81 11.31
C HIS A 26 -5.87 3.37 9.96
N ALA A 27 -5.59 2.14 9.52
CA ALA A 27 -6.16 1.60 8.27
C ALA A 27 -7.69 1.54 8.33
N SER A 28 -8.26 1.13 9.46
CA SER A 28 -9.71 1.09 9.68
C SER A 28 -10.34 2.49 9.64
N MET A 29 -9.67 3.49 10.23
CA MET A 29 -10.09 4.88 10.17
C MET A 29 -10.12 5.41 8.73
N ILE A 30 -9.07 5.16 7.94
CA ILE A 30 -9.03 5.55 6.52
C ILE A 30 -10.19 4.91 5.77
N CYS A 31 -10.39 3.59 5.93
CA CYS A 31 -11.48 2.87 5.26
C CYS A 31 -12.86 3.43 5.61
N ALA A 32 -13.12 3.70 6.90
CA ALA A 32 -14.40 4.24 7.35
C ALA A 32 -14.65 5.64 6.76
N VAL A 33 -13.67 6.55 6.87
CA VAL A 33 -13.80 7.92 6.35
C VAL A 33 -14.01 7.94 4.84
N VAL A 34 -13.28 7.11 4.09
CA VAL A 34 -13.41 7.02 2.63
C VAL A 34 -14.77 6.43 2.25
N ALA A 35 -15.19 5.33 2.88
CA ALA A 35 -16.47 4.69 2.58
C ALA A 35 -17.66 5.61 2.85
N GLU A 36 -17.68 6.30 3.99
CA GLU A 36 -18.72 7.26 4.35
C GLU A 36 -18.75 8.45 3.37
N SER A 37 -17.60 9.04 3.08
CA SER A 37 -17.49 10.21 2.19
C SER A 37 -17.92 9.86 0.76
N CYS A 38 -17.52 8.69 0.26
CA CYS A 38 -17.94 8.21 -1.06
C CYS A 38 -19.44 7.91 -1.11
N ALA A 39 -20.00 7.28 -0.08
CA ALA A 39 -21.43 7.01 0.00
C ALA A 39 -22.24 8.31 0.02
N ALA A 40 -21.82 9.29 0.82
CA ALA A 40 -22.48 10.60 0.88
C ALA A 40 -22.42 11.36 -0.45
N ALA A 41 -21.29 11.30 -1.16
CA ALA A 41 -21.09 12.03 -2.42
C ALA A 41 -21.78 11.37 -3.62
N PHE A 42 -21.85 10.04 -3.66
CA PHE A 42 -22.17 9.31 -4.87
C PHE A 42 -23.39 8.38 -4.79
N ALA A 43 -23.96 8.13 -3.61
CA ALA A 43 -25.21 7.37 -3.53
C ALA A 43 -26.35 8.04 -4.33
N PRO A 44 -27.24 7.27 -4.99
CA PRO A 44 -27.30 5.81 -5.08
C PRO A 44 -26.50 5.23 -6.26
N ARG A 45 -25.63 6.02 -6.92
CA ARG A 45 -24.90 5.60 -8.13
C ARG A 45 -23.72 4.67 -7.85
N LEU A 46 -23.13 4.80 -6.66
CA LEU A 46 -22.02 3.98 -6.18
C LEU A 46 -22.52 2.61 -5.74
N ARG A 47 -21.95 1.56 -6.32
CA ARG A 47 -22.24 0.16 -6.00
C ARG A 47 -21.34 -0.35 -4.87
N ALA A 48 -20.04 -0.07 -4.93
CA ALA A 48 -19.08 -0.50 -3.92
C ALA A 48 -17.83 0.40 -3.87
N THR A 49 -17.22 0.48 -2.70
CA THR A 49 -15.88 1.05 -2.49
C THR A 49 -14.93 -0.09 -2.14
N ILE A 50 -13.88 -0.26 -2.95
CA ILE A 50 -12.95 -1.38 -2.85
C ILE A 50 -11.56 -0.83 -2.52
N LEU A 51 -11.01 -1.22 -1.37
CA LEU A 51 -9.62 -0.95 -0.98
C LEU A 51 -8.68 -1.90 -1.74
N THR A 52 -7.59 -1.35 -2.27
CA THR A 52 -6.50 -2.10 -2.92
C THR A 52 -5.13 -1.67 -2.36
N GLY A 53 -4.05 -2.17 -2.95
CA GLY A 53 -2.69 -1.74 -2.65
C GLY A 53 -2.16 -2.22 -1.31
N SER A 54 -1.22 -1.46 -0.74
CA SER A 54 -0.53 -1.85 0.50
C SER A 54 -1.45 -1.94 1.72
N LEU A 55 -2.48 -1.09 1.81
CA LEU A 55 -3.43 -1.13 2.92
C LEU A 55 -4.34 -2.36 2.86
N ALA A 56 -4.74 -2.81 1.67
CA ALA A 56 -5.54 -4.03 1.51
C ALA A 56 -4.79 -5.29 1.99
N ARG A 57 -3.45 -5.26 1.91
CA ARG A 57 -2.54 -6.33 2.37
C ARG A 57 -2.18 -6.25 3.86
N ASP A 58 -2.67 -5.24 4.58
CA ASP A 58 -2.22 -4.90 5.94
C ASP A 58 -0.71 -4.53 6.02
N GLU A 59 -0.15 -4.01 4.92
CA GLU A 59 1.27 -3.66 4.73
C GLU A 59 1.51 -2.14 4.51
N GLY A 60 0.53 -1.31 4.87
CA GLY A 60 0.69 0.15 4.88
C GLY A 60 1.77 0.61 5.86
N THR A 61 2.59 1.59 5.45
CA THR A 61 3.67 2.13 6.28
C THR A 61 3.21 3.39 7.00
N PHE A 62 3.09 3.31 8.32
CA PHE A 62 2.69 4.45 9.14
C PHE A 62 3.87 4.95 9.96
N GLN A 63 4.15 6.24 9.87
CA GLN A 63 5.20 6.92 10.62
C GLN A 63 4.59 7.92 11.59
N ARG A 64 5.05 7.92 12.84
CA ARG A 64 4.72 8.97 13.80
C ARG A 64 5.51 10.24 13.48
N THR A 65 4.83 11.36 13.49
CA THR A 65 5.36 12.71 13.30
C THR A 65 4.92 13.61 14.47
N GLU A 66 5.45 14.82 14.56
CA GLU A 66 5.03 15.81 15.57
C GLU A 66 3.54 16.18 15.43
N ASN A 67 3.00 16.13 14.21
CA ASN A 67 1.63 16.54 13.89
C ASN A 67 0.66 15.35 13.77
N GLY A 68 1.04 14.17 14.28
CA GLY A 68 0.22 12.95 14.21
C GLY A 68 0.87 11.83 13.41
N THR A 69 0.06 10.94 12.84
CA THR A 69 0.56 9.81 12.05
C THR A 69 0.52 10.15 10.55
N LEU A 70 1.56 9.76 9.81
CA LEU A 70 1.66 9.88 8.36
C LEU A 70 1.68 8.49 7.71
N LEU A 71 0.84 8.26 6.71
CA LEU A 71 0.97 7.13 5.78
C LEU A 71 2.03 7.47 4.73
N LEU A 72 3.13 6.71 4.64
CA LEU A 72 4.25 6.97 3.71
C LEU A 72 3.97 6.55 2.26
N GLY A 73 2.72 6.35 1.88
CA GLY A 73 2.27 6.08 0.52
C GLY A 73 0.79 6.45 0.37
N ASP A 74 0.17 5.98 -0.70
CA ASP A 74 -1.22 6.29 -0.98
C ASP A 74 -2.17 5.21 -0.45
N ALA A 75 -3.38 5.64 -0.08
CA ALA A 75 -4.51 4.78 0.20
C ALA A 75 -5.37 4.71 -1.07
N GLU A 76 -5.26 3.60 -1.79
CA GLU A 76 -5.86 3.42 -3.12
C GLU A 76 -7.23 2.74 -3.04
N PHE A 77 -8.23 3.30 -3.70
CA PHE A 77 -9.58 2.74 -3.75
C PHE A 77 -10.14 2.74 -5.16
N LEU A 78 -10.76 1.62 -5.55
CA LEU A 78 -11.64 1.56 -6.72
C LEU A 78 -13.06 1.91 -6.29
N LEU A 79 -13.66 2.90 -6.96
CA LEU A 79 -15.06 3.26 -6.77
C LEU A 79 -15.89 2.60 -7.87
N LEU A 80 -16.58 1.51 -7.53
CA LEU A 80 -17.40 0.76 -8.48
C LEU A 80 -18.77 1.42 -8.62
N PHE A 81 -19.08 1.98 -9.79
CA PHE A 81 -20.39 2.55 -10.10
C PHE A 81 -21.26 1.53 -10.83
N HIS A 82 -22.58 1.61 -10.64
CA HIS A 82 -23.50 0.82 -11.46
C HIS A 82 -23.37 1.19 -12.94
N ASP A 83 -23.38 0.18 -13.82
CA ASP A 83 -23.05 0.31 -15.25
C ASP A 83 -24.00 1.27 -16.01
N GLN A 84 -25.19 1.58 -15.48
CA GLN A 84 -26.12 2.53 -16.08
C GLN A 84 -25.85 4.02 -15.78
N PHE A 85 -25.02 4.33 -14.78
CA PHE A 85 -24.71 5.73 -14.44
C PHE A 85 -23.40 6.15 -15.08
N PRO A 86 -23.22 7.43 -15.47
CA PRO A 86 -21.91 7.92 -15.86
C PRO A 86 -20.96 7.96 -14.65
N LEU A 87 -19.66 7.74 -14.90
CA LEU A 87 -18.62 7.98 -13.91
C LEU A 87 -18.57 9.49 -13.54
N PRO A 88 -18.24 9.83 -12.28
CA PRO A 88 -18.07 11.21 -11.88
C PRO A 88 -16.92 11.88 -12.68
N PRO A 89 -17.05 13.18 -13.00
CA PRO A 89 -15.96 13.97 -13.54
C PRO A 89 -14.71 13.96 -12.64
N ALA A 90 -13.53 14.07 -13.24
CA ALA A 90 -12.25 13.99 -12.51
C ALA A 90 -12.08 15.08 -11.44
N ASP A 91 -12.55 16.30 -11.71
CA ASP A 91 -12.53 17.41 -10.74
C ASP A 91 -13.39 17.13 -9.51
N GLN A 92 -14.53 16.45 -9.68
CA GLN A 92 -15.37 16.00 -8.57
C GLN A 92 -14.65 14.96 -7.70
N VAL A 93 -13.87 14.06 -8.32
CA VAL A 93 -13.09 13.03 -7.61
C VAL A 93 -11.96 13.68 -6.82
N VAL A 94 -11.18 14.57 -7.44
CA VAL A 94 -10.08 15.31 -6.79
C VAL A 94 -10.58 16.16 -5.62
N ALA A 95 -11.75 16.79 -5.76
CA ALA A 95 -12.36 17.54 -4.67
C ALA A 95 -12.74 16.62 -3.49
N LEU A 96 -13.21 15.41 -3.76
CA LEU A 96 -13.54 14.43 -2.72
C LEU A 96 -12.28 13.88 -2.04
N GLU A 97 -11.23 13.56 -2.79
CA GLU A 97 -9.92 13.16 -2.26
C GLU A 97 -9.38 14.21 -1.29
N SER A 98 -9.44 15.50 -1.69
CA SER A 98 -9.02 16.62 -0.85
C SER A 98 -9.84 16.71 0.43
N ALA A 99 -11.17 16.62 0.35
CA ALA A 99 -12.07 16.68 1.51
C ALA A 99 -11.86 15.48 2.46
N VAL A 100 -11.58 14.30 1.92
CA VAL A 100 -11.23 13.10 2.71
C VAL A 100 -9.89 13.32 3.42
N ALA A 101 -8.86 13.80 2.71
CA ALA A 101 -7.55 14.05 3.30
C ALA A 101 -7.63 15.09 4.44
N GLU A 102 -8.39 16.18 4.25
CA GLU A 102 -8.66 17.17 5.30
C GLU A 102 -9.39 16.56 6.50
N ARG A 103 -10.33 15.64 6.25
CA ARG A 103 -11.05 14.93 7.32
C ARG A 103 -10.12 14.03 8.12
N LEU A 104 -9.27 13.25 7.46
CA LEU A 104 -8.28 12.40 8.12
C LEU A 104 -7.27 13.25 8.91
N GLN A 105 -6.84 14.39 8.36
CA GLN A 105 -5.91 15.29 9.03
C GLN A 105 -6.47 15.82 10.34
N ARG A 106 -7.78 16.15 10.40
CA ARG A 106 -8.45 16.57 11.64
C ARG A 106 -8.45 15.49 12.72
N GLU A 107 -8.40 14.21 12.32
CA GLU A 107 -8.25 13.06 13.23
C GLU A 107 -6.78 12.74 13.55
N GLY A 108 -5.84 13.60 13.15
CA GLY A 108 -4.41 13.41 13.38
C GLY A 108 -3.74 12.41 12.44
N LEU A 109 -4.39 12.06 11.31
CA LEU A 109 -3.86 11.13 10.32
C LEU A 109 -3.66 11.81 8.97
N HIS A 110 -2.41 11.89 8.53
CA HIS A 110 -2.03 12.42 7.22
C HIS A 110 -1.92 11.24 6.25
N ALA A 111 -2.82 11.17 5.27
CA ALA A 111 -2.80 10.16 4.23
C ALA A 111 -3.20 10.78 2.90
N SER A 112 -2.45 10.46 1.86
CA SER A 112 -2.86 10.67 0.49
C SER A 112 -3.87 9.58 0.13
N VAL A 113 -4.99 9.96 -0.50
CA VAL A 113 -6.07 9.06 -0.89
C VAL A 113 -6.25 9.19 -2.38
N GLU A 114 -6.23 8.06 -3.07
CA GLU A 114 -6.51 7.98 -4.51
C GLU A 114 -7.82 7.22 -4.72
N LEU A 115 -8.75 7.84 -5.44
CA LEU A 115 -10.05 7.31 -5.76
C LEU A 115 -10.15 7.12 -7.28
N SER A 116 -10.30 5.87 -7.74
CA SER A 116 -10.39 5.55 -9.16
C SER A 116 -11.81 5.06 -9.51
N PRO A 117 -12.68 5.91 -10.10
CA PRO A 117 -14.00 5.48 -10.55
C PRO A 117 -13.91 4.46 -11.68
N CYS A 118 -14.68 3.39 -11.56
CA CYS A 118 -14.76 2.36 -12.58
C CYS A 118 -16.15 1.72 -12.66
N HIS A 119 -16.37 0.98 -13.75
CA HIS A 119 -17.58 0.18 -13.96
C HIS A 119 -17.31 -1.29 -13.74
N SER A 120 -18.37 -2.09 -13.62
CA SER A 120 -18.25 -3.54 -13.45
C SER A 120 -17.53 -4.19 -14.64
N ARG A 121 -17.63 -3.59 -15.83
CA ARG A 121 -16.88 -4.04 -17.01
C ARG A 121 -15.37 -4.00 -16.82
N TYR A 122 -14.85 -3.00 -16.09
CA TYR A 122 -13.41 -2.86 -15.84
C TYR A 122 -12.91 -4.05 -15.01
N LEU A 123 -13.58 -4.35 -13.89
CA LEU A 123 -13.20 -5.50 -13.04
C LEU A 123 -13.26 -6.82 -13.80
N ARG A 124 -14.28 -7.01 -14.65
CA ARG A 124 -14.44 -8.22 -15.48
C ARG A 124 -13.38 -8.35 -16.57
N SER A 125 -12.85 -7.23 -17.06
CA SER A 125 -11.88 -7.19 -18.16
C SER A 125 -10.43 -7.16 -17.69
N LEU A 126 -10.17 -7.21 -16.38
CA LEU A 126 -8.81 -7.23 -15.85
C LEU A 126 -8.06 -8.46 -16.39
N GLU A 127 -6.87 -8.21 -16.92
CA GLU A 127 -6.00 -9.25 -17.47
C GLU A 127 -5.11 -9.85 -16.36
N PRO A 128 -4.45 -10.99 -16.62
CA PRO A 128 -3.44 -11.50 -15.71
C PRO A 128 -2.28 -10.51 -15.58
N ASP A 129 -2.17 -9.85 -14.43
CA ASP A 129 -1.05 -9.00 -14.02
C ASP A 129 -0.91 -9.03 -12.47
N VAL A 130 0.16 -8.44 -11.95
CA VAL A 130 0.43 -8.35 -10.51
C VAL A 130 -0.70 -7.66 -9.77
N PHE A 131 -1.19 -6.54 -10.29
CA PHE A 131 -2.25 -5.74 -9.67
C PHE A 131 -3.54 -6.54 -9.51
N THR A 132 -3.99 -7.21 -10.58
CA THR A 132 -5.23 -7.98 -10.62
C THR A 132 -5.14 -9.19 -9.70
N TYR A 133 -3.98 -9.86 -9.66
CA TYR A 133 -3.74 -10.97 -8.76
C TYR A 133 -3.83 -10.53 -7.30
N GLU A 134 -3.16 -9.44 -6.94
CA GLU A 134 -3.21 -8.87 -5.59
C GLU A 134 -4.60 -8.35 -5.24
N LEU A 135 -5.28 -7.65 -6.14
CA LEU A 135 -6.64 -7.15 -5.95
C LEU A 135 -7.60 -8.32 -5.67
N LYS A 136 -7.44 -9.45 -6.37
CA LYS A 136 -8.31 -10.62 -6.18
C LYS A 136 -8.12 -11.27 -4.80
N ILE A 137 -6.89 -11.34 -4.33
CA ILE A 137 -6.54 -12.08 -3.11
C ILE A 137 -6.64 -11.20 -1.87
N CYS A 138 -6.16 -9.97 -1.96
CA CYS A 138 -6.00 -9.07 -0.84
C CYS A 138 -7.00 -7.91 -0.84
N GLY A 139 -7.64 -7.61 -1.98
CA GLY A 139 -8.62 -6.52 -2.07
C GLY A 139 -9.75 -6.66 -1.05
N ARG A 140 -10.27 -5.53 -0.57
CA ARG A 140 -11.33 -5.52 0.45
C ARG A 140 -12.47 -4.59 0.03
N VAL A 141 -13.71 -5.08 0.10
CA VAL A 141 -14.87 -4.18 0.01
C VAL A 141 -15.04 -3.49 1.35
N VAL A 142 -14.94 -2.15 1.37
CA VAL A 142 -15.07 -1.33 2.59
C VAL A 142 -16.43 -0.63 2.69
N GLY A 143 -17.23 -0.65 1.61
CA GLY A 143 -18.60 -0.15 1.60
C GLY A 143 -19.38 -0.62 0.38
N GLY A 144 -20.70 -0.75 0.52
CA GLY A 144 -21.60 -1.17 -0.57
C GLY A 144 -21.70 -2.69 -0.74
N ASP A 145 -21.76 -3.16 -1.98
CA ASP A 145 -21.96 -4.56 -2.36
C ASP A 145 -20.75 -5.46 -1.97
N PRO A 146 -20.88 -6.36 -0.97
CA PRO A 146 -19.79 -7.23 -0.53
C PRO A 146 -19.35 -8.24 -1.60
N GLY A 147 -20.18 -8.48 -2.61
CA GLY A 147 -19.88 -9.38 -3.73
C GLY A 147 -19.07 -8.72 -4.86
N ALA A 148 -18.70 -7.45 -4.78
CA ALA A 148 -18.09 -6.71 -5.89
C ALA A 148 -16.78 -7.36 -6.42
N LEU A 149 -15.91 -7.86 -5.54
CA LEU A 149 -14.65 -8.53 -5.90
C LEU A 149 -14.84 -9.91 -6.58
N SER A 150 -16.06 -10.47 -6.58
CA SER A 150 -16.35 -11.67 -7.36
C SER A 150 -16.23 -11.45 -8.87
N LEU A 151 -16.33 -10.18 -9.32
CA LEU A 151 -16.19 -9.79 -10.72
C LEU A 151 -14.75 -9.88 -11.24
N VAL A 152 -13.76 -9.79 -10.34
CA VAL A 152 -12.34 -9.86 -10.71
C VAL A 152 -12.02 -11.31 -11.10
N PRO A 153 -11.41 -11.56 -12.28
CA PRO A 153 -11.02 -12.89 -12.72
C PRO A 153 -10.10 -13.60 -11.72
N THR A 154 -10.20 -14.93 -11.68
CA THR A 154 -9.32 -15.77 -10.87
C THR A 154 -8.34 -16.50 -11.77
N PHE A 155 -7.05 -16.46 -11.43
CA PHE A 155 -5.99 -17.14 -12.15
C PHE A 155 -4.82 -17.47 -11.20
N SER A 156 -3.99 -18.45 -11.59
CA SER A 156 -2.73 -18.77 -10.90
C SER A 156 -1.69 -17.68 -11.17
N CYS A 157 -0.81 -17.38 -10.20
CA CYS A 157 0.28 -16.42 -10.39
C CYS A 157 1.20 -16.77 -11.57
N GLU A 158 1.28 -18.04 -11.98
CA GLU A 158 2.04 -18.51 -13.15
C GLU A 158 1.53 -17.90 -14.47
N ARG A 159 0.29 -17.40 -14.49
CA ARG A 159 -0.30 -16.74 -15.66
C ARG A 159 0.08 -15.27 -15.79
N ILE A 160 0.71 -14.68 -14.77
CA ILE A 160 1.19 -13.30 -14.83
C ILE A 160 2.32 -13.22 -15.87
N PRO A 161 2.20 -12.37 -16.92
CA PRO A 161 3.25 -12.20 -17.90
C PRO A 161 4.53 -11.68 -17.25
N ARG A 162 5.67 -12.26 -17.62
CA ARG A 162 7.00 -11.77 -17.19
C ARG A 162 7.28 -10.32 -17.61
N GLU A 163 6.60 -9.85 -18.66
CA GLU A 163 6.67 -8.44 -19.06
C GLU A 163 6.14 -7.50 -17.96
N ASP A 164 5.15 -7.95 -17.17
CA ASP A 164 4.59 -7.16 -16.07
C ASP A 164 5.63 -6.95 -14.96
N ALA A 165 6.36 -8.01 -14.60
CA ALA A 165 7.51 -7.95 -13.69
C ALA A 165 8.58 -6.94 -14.14
N TRP A 166 8.89 -6.94 -15.44
CA TRP A 166 9.86 -6.02 -16.03
C TRP A 166 9.35 -4.57 -16.00
N ARG A 167 8.11 -4.32 -16.43
CA ARG A 167 7.51 -2.98 -16.41
C ARG A 167 7.44 -2.40 -15.00
N LEU A 168 7.08 -3.22 -14.01
CA LEU A 168 7.07 -2.82 -12.61
C LEU A 168 8.45 -2.32 -12.14
N LEU A 169 9.52 -3.07 -12.48
CA LEU A 169 10.88 -2.70 -12.11
C LEU A 169 11.32 -1.41 -12.81
N CYS A 170 11.03 -1.25 -14.10
CA CYS A 170 11.32 0.00 -14.84
C CYS A 170 10.61 1.21 -14.20
N ASN A 171 9.33 1.07 -13.86
CA ASN A 171 8.56 2.13 -13.20
C ASN A 171 9.19 2.50 -11.85
N ARG A 172 9.67 1.51 -11.08
CA ARG A 172 10.27 1.76 -9.77
C ARG A 172 11.68 2.37 -9.85
N LEU A 173 12.42 2.10 -10.91
CA LEU A 173 13.67 2.80 -11.23
C LEU A 173 13.42 4.27 -11.58
N ILE A 174 12.40 4.56 -12.39
CA ILE A 174 12.00 5.95 -12.71
C ILE A 174 11.57 6.69 -11.45
N GLU A 175 10.83 6.03 -10.55
CA GLU A 175 10.42 6.62 -9.26
C GLU A 175 11.63 7.03 -8.39
N GLN A 176 12.82 6.47 -8.58
CA GLN A 176 14.01 6.95 -7.84
C GLN A 176 14.39 8.40 -8.19
N LEU A 177 13.95 8.91 -9.34
CA LEU A 177 14.31 10.24 -9.82
C LEU A 177 13.50 11.37 -9.17
N GLU A 178 12.26 11.14 -8.74
CA GLU A 178 11.44 12.23 -8.20
C GLU A 178 11.94 12.81 -6.87
N PRO A 179 12.43 12.04 -5.86
CA PRO A 179 13.00 12.67 -4.67
C PRO A 179 14.33 13.36 -4.98
N MET A 180 15.05 12.90 -6.03
CA MET A 180 16.31 13.51 -6.47
C MET A 180 16.10 14.90 -7.06
N ALA A 181 14.96 15.12 -7.73
CA ALA A 181 14.63 16.42 -8.33
C ALA A 181 14.54 17.58 -7.31
N THR A 182 14.26 17.27 -6.05
CA THR A 182 14.14 18.25 -4.95
C THR A 182 15.29 18.17 -3.95
N LEU A 183 16.24 17.26 -4.17
CA LEU A 183 17.37 17.01 -3.28
C LEU A 183 18.37 18.17 -3.33
N ARG A 184 18.76 18.67 -2.15
CA ARG A 184 19.82 19.68 -2.01
C ARG A 184 21.14 19.01 -1.65
N TRP A 185 22.15 19.24 -2.48
CA TRP A 185 23.51 18.76 -2.26
C TRP A 185 24.40 19.82 -1.60
N PRO A 186 25.39 19.42 -0.79
CA PRO A 186 25.74 18.05 -0.39
C PRO A 186 24.77 17.48 0.64
N CYS A 187 24.52 16.17 0.59
CA CYS A 187 23.65 15.47 1.52
C CYS A 187 24.39 14.26 2.10
N ALA A 188 24.70 14.29 3.40
CA ALA A 188 25.53 13.26 4.05
C ALA A 188 24.85 11.88 4.07
N ARG A 189 23.52 11.84 4.11
CA ARG A 189 22.70 10.62 4.12
C ARG A 189 21.47 10.81 3.24
N PRO A 190 20.95 9.75 2.58
CA PRO A 190 19.71 9.83 1.82
C PRO A 190 18.56 10.33 2.71
N PRO A 191 17.77 11.32 2.24
CA PRO A 191 16.53 11.69 2.92
C PRO A 191 15.55 10.53 2.99
N ARG A 192 14.61 10.59 3.93
CA ARG A 192 13.59 9.54 4.14
C ARG A 192 12.82 9.16 2.87
N ALA A 193 12.46 10.13 2.05
CA ALA A 193 11.77 9.88 0.78
C ALA A 193 12.60 9.00 -0.17
N VAL A 194 13.92 9.14 -0.15
CA VAL A 194 14.86 8.30 -0.89
C VAL A 194 14.90 6.91 -0.25
N CYS A 195 15.13 6.79 1.05
CA CYS A 195 15.17 5.50 1.74
C CYS A 195 13.89 4.67 1.51
N TYR A 196 12.73 5.33 1.56
CA TYR A 196 11.44 4.70 1.30
C TYR A 196 11.32 4.16 -0.14
N ARG A 197 11.77 4.93 -1.12
CA ARG A 197 11.78 4.50 -2.53
C ARG A 197 12.83 3.43 -2.81
N THR A 198 13.97 3.46 -2.12
CA THR A 198 14.97 2.37 -2.17
C THR A 198 14.37 1.08 -1.62
N ALA A 199 13.66 1.15 -0.49
CA ALA A 199 12.99 -0.02 0.07
C ALA A 199 11.96 -0.59 -0.92
N LYS A 200 11.13 0.26 -1.54
CA LYS A 200 10.20 -0.16 -2.61
C LYS A 200 10.91 -0.78 -3.81
N LEU A 201 12.10 -0.29 -4.19
CA LEU A 201 12.89 -0.86 -5.28
C LEU A 201 13.28 -2.30 -4.97
N TYR A 202 13.88 -2.58 -3.80
CA TYR A 202 14.20 -3.96 -3.41
C TYR A 202 12.97 -4.86 -3.35
N LEU A 203 11.83 -4.37 -2.84
CA LEU A 203 10.59 -5.13 -2.80
C LEU A 203 10.09 -5.50 -4.21
N ASP A 204 10.23 -4.60 -5.19
CA ASP A 204 9.82 -4.87 -6.57
C ASP A 204 10.85 -5.63 -7.40
N MET A 205 12.14 -5.53 -7.05
CA MET A 205 13.14 -6.48 -7.53
C MET A 205 12.78 -7.91 -7.07
N ALA A 206 12.34 -8.08 -5.82
CA ALA A 206 11.90 -9.37 -5.30
C ALA A 206 10.63 -9.85 -6.01
N THR A 207 9.64 -8.97 -6.21
CA THR A 207 8.46 -9.25 -7.03
C THR A 207 8.86 -9.77 -8.41
N SER A 208 9.75 -9.04 -9.09
CA SER A 208 10.22 -9.41 -10.43
C SER A 208 10.91 -10.77 -10.41
N PHE A 209 11.93 -10.94 -9.57
CA PHE A 209 12.67 -12.20 -9.44
C PHE A 209 11.75 -13.40 -9.15
N LEU A 210 10.82 -13.27 -8.20
CA LEU A 210 9.91 -14.36 -7.83
C LEU A 210 8.92 -14.73 -8.94
N LEU A 211 8.50 -13.79 -9.78
CA LEU A 211 7.71 -14.10 -10.98
C LEU A 211 8.52 -14.90 -12.00
N PHE A 212 9.79 -14.56 -12.22
CA PHE A 212 10.67 -15.36 -13.08
C PHE A 212 10.98 -16.74 -12.49
N ALA A 213 11.13 -16.84 -11.17
CA ALA A 213 11.37 -18.08 -10.45
C ALA A 213 10.11 -18.94 -10.22
N GLY A 214 8.92 -18.46 -10.61
CA GLY A 214 7.66 -19.19 -10.41
C GLY A 214 7.24 -19.33 -8.93
N ALA A 215 7.74 -18.45 -8.06
CA ALA A 215 7.53 -18.49 -6.61
C ALA A 215 6.84 -17.20 -6.08
N TYR A 216 6.12 -16.50 -6.95
CA TYR A 216 5.48 -15.23 -6.61
C TYR A 216 4.37 -15.39 -5.57
N ALA A 217 4.34 -14.45 -4.62
CA ALA A 217 3.37 -14.36 -3.54
C ALA A 217 2.78 -12.94 -3.43
N PRO A 218 1.54 -12.78 -2.92
CA PRO A 218 0.79 -11.53 -3.04
C PRO A 218 1.22 -10.42 -2.05
N THR A 219 1.85 -10.76 -0.93
CA THR A 219 2.28 -9.78 0.09
C THR A 219 3.80 -9.63 0.13
N TYR A 220 4.30 -8.47 0.59
CA TYR A 220 5.74 -8.28 0.80
C TYR A 220 6.30 -9.29 1.81
N ARG A 221 5.56 -9.58 2.89
CA ARG A 221 5.94 -10.61 3.87
C ARG A 221 6.11 -11.98 3.23
N ASP A 222 5.14 -12.41 2.42
CA ASP A 222 5.19 -13.72 1.78
C ASP A 222 6.31 -13.79 0.73
N ARG A 223 6.56 -12.69 -0.01
CA ARG A 223 7.68 -12.59 -0.94
C ARG A 223 9.02 -12.72 -0.25
N ALA A 224 9.22 -12.00 0.86
CA ALA A 224 10.45 -12.11 1.64
C ALA A 224 10.67 -13.55 2.14
N GLN A 225 9.61 -14.21 2.61
CA GLN A 225 9.67 -15.62 3.02
C GLN A 225 9.98 -16.56 1.85
N ALA A 226 9.33 -16.38 0.70
CA ALA A 226 9.58 -17.19 -0.50
C ALA A 226 11.02 -17.03 -0.98
N LEU A 227 11.53 -15.80 -1.02
CA LEU A 227 12.90 -15.50 -1.44
C LEU A 227 13.94 -16.11 -0.49
N ARG A 228 13.72 -16.01 0.82
CA ARG A 228 14.56 -16.68 1.83
C ARG A 228 14.56 -18.21 1.63
N GLY A 229 13.39 -18.79 1.40
CA GLY A 229 13.26 -20.23 1.14
C GLY A 229 14.00 -20.68 -0.13
N LEU A 230 14.08 -19.85 -1.16
CA LEU A 230 14.88 -20.11 -2.36
C LEU A 230 16.39 -19.99 -2.09
N ALA A 231 16.80 -19.04 -1.24
CA ALA A 231 18.20 -18.85 -0.85
C ALA A 231 18.76 -20.02 -0.01
N GLU A 232 17.91 -20.69 0.77
CA GLU A 232 18.27 -21.80 1.66
C GLU A 232 18.31 -23.17 0.96
N ARG A 233 17.66 -23.31 -0.20
CA ARG A 233 17.64 -24.56 -1.01
C ARG A 233 18.79 -24.56 -2.02
N ASP A 234 18.94 -25.62 -2.83
CA ASP A 234 19.94 -25.75 -3.92
C ASP A 234 19.78 -24.73 -5.09
N GLY A 235 19.29 -23.54 -4.78
CA GLY A 235 19.10 -22.43 -5.70
C GLY A 235 17.74 -22.43 -6.41
N PRO A 236 17.39 -21.28 -7.03
CA PRO A 236 16.22 -21.15 -7.87
C PRO A 236 16.41 -21.94 -9.18
N SER A 237 15.31 -22.26 -9.86
CA SER A 237 15.34 -22.93 -11.18
C SER A 237 15.79 -22.04 -12.34
N VAL A 238 16.26 -20.82 -12.05
CA VAL A 238 16.65 -19.78 -13.02
C VAL A 238 18.00 -19.22 -12.62
N ASP A 239 18.83 -18.88 -13.60
CA ASP A 239 20.11 -18.21 -13.35
C ASP A 239 19.84 -16.90 -12.58
N CYS A 240 20.39 -16.84 -11.36
CA CYS A 240 20.26 -15.66 -10.51
C CYS A 240 21.52 -14.80 -10.69
N PRO A 241 21.41 -13.57 -11.24
CA PRO A 241 22.56 -12.68 -11.40
C PRO A 241 23.01 -12.07 -10.07
N LEU A 242 22.26 -12.28 -8.99
CA LEU A 242 22.48 -11.70 -7.68
C LEU A 242 22.97 -12.77 -6.69
N PRO A 243 23.81 -12.41 -5.71
CA PRO A 243 24.08 -13.24 -4.55
C PRO A 243 22.79 -13.43 -3.73
N LEU A 244 22.06 -14.53 -3.98
CA LEU A 244 20.67 -14.70 -3.53
C LEU A 244 20.49 -14.58 -2.01
N ALA A 245 21.45 -15.06 -1.21
CA ALA A 245 21.40 -14.93 0.24
C ALA A 245 21.51 -13.48 0.73
N GLU A 246 22.36 -12.67 0.10
CA GLU A 246 22.49 -11.25 0.40
C GLU A 246 21.24 -10.50 -0.05
N PHE A 247 20.79 -10.73 -1.28
CA PHE A 247 19.57 -10.14 -1.82
C PHE A 247 18.34 -10.45 -0.94
N ALA A 248 18.18 -11.70 -0.51
CA ALA A 248 17.11 -12.10 0.41
C ALA A 248 17.17 -11.33 1.75
N SER A 249 18.38 -11.13 2.30
CA SER A 249 18.59 -10.35 3.52
C SER A 249 18.20 -8.87 3.33
N ARG A 250 18.57 -8.26 2.18
CA ARG A 250 18.19 -6.89 1.82
C ARG A 250 16.67 -6.74 1.72
N VAL A 251 15.99 -7.67 1.05
CA VAL A 251 14.53 -7.69 0.90
C VAL A 251 13.82 -7.86 2.24
N GLU A 252 14.34 -8.71 3.13
CA GLU A 252 13.79 -8.87 4.48
C GLU A 252 13.92 -7.59 5.32
N ALA A 253 15.07 -6.90 5.23
CA ALA A 253 15.28 -5.61 5.87
C ALA A 253 14.31 -4.54 5.34
N CYS A 254 14.14 -4.44 4.01
CA CYS A 254 13.19 -3.53 3.38
C CYS A 254 11.74 -3.86 3.75
N THR A 255 11.39 -5.15 3.87
CA THR A 255 10.07 -5.59 4.32
C THR A 255 9.81 -5.15 5.76
N ARG A 256 10.75 -5.37 6.68
CA ARG A 256 10.63 -4.89 8.07
C ARG A 256 10.48 -3.37 8.14
N TYR A 257 11.26 -2.64 7.35
CA TYR A 257 11.15 -1.18 7.29
C TYR A 257 9.78 -0.73 6.78
N LYS A 258 9.26 -1.34 5.71
CA LYS A 258 7.94 -1.02 5.16
C LYS A 258 6.84 -1.29 6.18
N LEU A 259 6.92 -2.38 6.94
CA LEU A 259 5.87 -2.76 7.88
C LEU A 259 5.96 -1.94 9.18
N ASP A 260 7.15 -1.78 9.76
CA ASP A 260 7.30 -1.29 11.12
C ASP A 260 7.88 0.13 11.23
N ALA A 261 8.31 0.73 10.11
CA ALA A 261 8.82 2.11 10.01
C ALA A 261 9.91 2.51 11.03
N THR A 262 10.59 1.52 11.63
CA THR A 262 11.51 1.71 12.78
C THR A 262 12.96 1.39 12.45
N SER A 263 13.23 0.69 11.34
CA SER A 263 14.56 0.22 10.95
C SER A 263 15.20 1.14 9.89
N GLU A 264 15.45 2.40 10.24
CA GLU A 264 16.13 3.37 9.34
C GLU A 264 17.66 3.16 9.25
N GLU A 265 18.29 2.45 10.20
CA GLU A 265 19.75 2.45 10.35
C GLU A 265 20.52 1.86 9.17
N GLN A 266 20.03 0.78 8.54
CA GLN A 266 20.71 0.16 7.37
C GLN A 266 20.29 0.77 6.03
N LEU A 267 19.08 1.32 5.93
CA LEU A 267 18.56 1.93 4.70
C LEU A 267 19.04 3.38 4.50
N GLY A 268 19.61 3.98 5.55
CA GLY A 268 20.02 5.38 5.62
C GLY A 268 21.40 5.68 5.05
N GLU A 269 21.97 4.81 4.21
CA GLU A 269 23.27 5.01 3.58
C GLU A 269 23.16 5.11 2.06
N TRP A 270 23.96 5.99 1.44
CA TRP A 270 24.02 6.13 -0.02
C TRP A 270 24.55 4.87 -0.72
N THR A 271 25.38 4.07 -0.03
CA THR A 271 25.86 2.76 -0.48
C THR A 271 24.72 1.79 -0.71
N PHE A 272 23.75 1.73 0.22
CA PHE A 272 22.57 0.88 0.10
C PHE A 272 21.68 1.27 -1.09
N TRP A 273 21.53 2.58 -1.34
CA TRP A 273 20.84 3.08 -2.54
C TRP A 273 21.61 2.73 -3.82
N GLY A 274 22.94 2.93 -3.84
CA GLY A 274 23.78 2.61 -5.00
C GLY A 274 23.71 1.13 -5.38
N GLU A 275 23.82 0.24 -4.38
CA GLU A 275 23.65 -1.21 -4.55
C GLU A 275 22.30 -1.55 -5.19
N ALA A 276 21.21 -0.91 -4.73
CA ALA A 276 19.87 -1.16 -5.28
C ALA A 276 19.76 -0.77 -6.76
N ILE A 277 20.37 0.35 -7.16
CA ILE A 277 20.39 0.80 -8.56
C ILE A 277 21.23 -0.15 -9.43
N GLU A 278 22.40 -0.57 -8.94
CA GLU A 278 23.29 -1.48 -9.66
C GLU A 278 22.66 -2.87 -9.87
N GLN A 279 21.96 -3.40 -8.87
CA GLN A 279 21.34 -4.73 -8.95
C GLN A 279 20.03 -4.74 -9.76
N ALA A 280 19.39 -3.59 -9.96
CA ALA A 280 18.11 -3.49 -10.66
C ALA A 280 18.27 -3.35 -12.20
N HIS A 281 19.50 -3.15 -12.70
CA HIS A 281 19.83 -3.01 -14.12
C HIS A 281 20.51 -4.27 -14.65
#